data_AF-A0A959RH41-F1
#
_entry.id   AF-A0A959RH41-F1
#
_cell.length_a   1.000
_cell.length_b   1.000
_cell.length_c   1.000
_cell.angle_alpha   90.00
_cell.angle_beta   90.00
_cell.angle_gamma   90.00
#
_symmetry.space_group_name_H-M   'P 1'
#
loop_
_entity.id
_entity.type
_entity.pdbx_description
1 polymer ?
#
loop_
_entity_poly.entity_id
_entity_poly.type
_entity_poly.pdbx_seq_one_letter_code
_entity_poly.pdbx_strand_id
1 'polypeptide(L)'
;MNSIKKKLSIVIISFLIQITLFNTFSYSQDKLLITNPRVEYKTNPIGIDELKPRFSWEIISDKKNILQTKFEIVFSNDENNFDSQQKSWEIIKESDQSIHVEYEGPELQSRQRVYWKVRVWDNHDRISDWSEVSFWEMGLLNSGDWKAEFVQANITEDIKKSQPAQYFRKEFETAKKIKNARLYITSHGLYEAYINGEKVGDQVFTPGWTSYNKRLQYQTYDITNMIKDQNAIGVILGDGWYRGYLAWNDNRNVYGEKLAVLAQIEIEYSDGSKSIVKTDESWEATNNGPIIKSDIYMGEEYDARKELSGWNTFGYDESWEKTSVKYFDKNNLVASEGPAVRKIQEIKPINIIAKEDDKYI
;
A
#
# COMPACT_ATOMS: atom_id res chain seq x y z
N MET A 1 -77.96 -31.31 -23.64
CA MET A 1 -76.63 -30.75 -23.97
C MET A 1 -76.08 -29.72 -22.97
N ASN A 2 -76.87 -29.18 -22.02
CA ASN A 2 -76.41 -28.14 -21.07
C ASN A 2 -75.86 -28.65 -19.72
N SER A 3 -76.06 -29.93 -19.37
CA SER A 3 -75.59 -30.49 -18.09
C SER A 3 -74.12 -30.96 -18.13
N ILE A 4 -73.65 -31.41 -19.30
CA ILE A 4 -72.28 -31.95 -19.48
C ILE A 4 -71.23 -30.83 -19.51
N LYS A 5 -71.55 -29.66 -20.08
CA LYS A 5 -70.63 -28.51 -20.10
C LYS A 5 -70.39 -27.90 -18.70
N LYS A 6 -71.36 -27.97 -17.80
CA LYS A 6 -71.24 -27.41 -16.43
C LYS A 6 -70.37 -28.29 -15.51
N LYS A 7 -70.37 -29.61 -15.71
CA LYS A 7 -69.49 -30.53 -14.96
C LYS A 7 -68.04 -30.48 -15.45
N LEU A 8 -67.79 -30.21 -16.73
CA LEU A 8 -66.43 -30.10 -17.27
C LEU A 8 -65.71 -28.81 -16.81
N SER A 9 -66.42 -27.69 -16.65
CA SER A 9 -65.83 -26.44 -16.14
C SER A 9 -65.44 -26.50 -14.66
N ILE A 10 -66.15 -27.28 -13.83
CA ILE A 10 -65.84 -27.38 -12.39
C ILE A 10 -64.60 -28.26 -12.15
N VAL A 11 -64.38 -29.30 -12.96
CA VAL A 11 -63.18 -30.15 -12.86
C VAL A 11 -61.92 -29.42 -13.34
N ILE A 12 -62.03 -28.56 -14.36
CA ILE A 12 -60.90 -27.76 -14.86
C ILE A 12 -60.53 -26.64 -13.87
N ILE A 13 -61.50 -26.02 -13.20
CA ILE A 13 -61.25 -24.99 -12.18
C ILE A 13 -60.64 -25.61 -10.91
N SER A 14 -61.01 -26.84 -10.55
CA SER A 14 -60.37 -27.58 -9.44
C SER A 14 -58.93 -27.98 -9.73
N PHE A 15 -58.58 -28.26 -10.99
CA PHE A 15 -57.21 -28.62 -11.38
C PHE A 15 -56.30 -27.38 -11.55
N LEU A 16 -56.86 -26.24 -11.94
CA LEU A 16 -56.14 -24.96 -12.02
C LEU A 16 -55.84 -24.34 -10.65
N ILE A 17 -56.66 -24.61 -9.62
CA ILE A 17 -56.42 -24.12 -8.25
C ILE A 17 -55.38 -25.00 -7.50
N GLN A 18 -55.15 -26.24 -7.93
CA GLN A 18 -54.08 -27.09 -7.37
C GLN A 18 -52.69 -26.80 -7.95
N ILE A 19 -52.58 -26.06 -9.06
CA ILE A 19 -51.28 -25.67 -9.65
C ILE A 19 -50.82 -24.28 -9.15
N THR A 20 -51.70 -23.47 -8.56
CA THR A 20 -51.36 -22.19 -7.92
C THR A 20 -50.97 -22.31 -6.44
N LEU A 21 -50.55 -23.50 -6.00
CA LEU A 21 -49.88 -23.74 -4.72
C LEU A 21 -48.44 -24.26 -4.94
N PHE A 22 -47.79 -23.85 -6.03
CA PHE A 22 -46.35 -23.69 -5.95
C PHE A 22 -46.12 -22.44 -5.08
N ASN A 23 -45.98 -22.69 -3.78
CA ASN A 23 -45.37 -21.74 -2.87
C ASN A 23 -44.11 -21.20 -3.56
N THR A 24 -44.16 -19.95 -4.00
CA THR A 24 -42.97 -19.13 -3.96
C THR A 24 -42.66 -18.96 -2.48
N PHE A 25 -42.07 -19.99 -1.86
CA PHE A 25 -41.12 -19.73 -0.81
C PHE A 25 -40.06 -18.89 -1.51
N SER A 26 -40.19 -17.57 -1.41
CA SER A 26 -39.01 -16.74 -1.35
C SER A 26 -38.24 -17.30 -0.19
N TYR A 27 -37.30 -18.20 -0.49
CA TYR A 27 -36.23 -18.51 0.43
C TYR A 27 -35.56 -17.16 0.65
N SER A 28 -35.92 -16.48 1.74
CA SER A 28 -35.04 -15.47 2.29
C SER A 28 -33.74 -16.22 2.47
N GLN A 29 -32.75 -15.96 1.64
CA GLN A 29 -31.45 -16.60 1.76
C GLN A 29 -30.95 -16.23 3.14
N ASP A 30 -31.01 -17.18 4.08
CA ASP A 30 -30.58 -16.99 5.47
C ASP A 30 -29.17 -16.41 5.43
N LYS A 31 -29.00 -15.22 5.98
CA LYS A 31 -27.79 -14.42 5.81
C LYS A 31 -26.63 -15.07 6.56
N LEU A 32 -25.64 -15.57 5.82
CA LEU A 32 -24.33 -15.98 6.32
C LEU A 32 -23.29 -15.41 5.34
N LEU A 33 -22.66 -14.30 5.73
CA LEU A 33 -21.78 -13.53 4.87
C LEU A 33 -20.39 -13.41 5.46
N ILE A 34 -19.41 -13.34 4.58
CA ILE A 34 -18.04 -12.95 4.92
C ILE A 34 -17.83 -11.47 4.66
N THR A 35 -17.27 -10.77 5.65
CA THR A 35 -16.86 -9.37 5.55
C THR A 35 -15.42 -9.17 6.01
N ASN A 36 -14.83 -8.05 5.60
CA ASN A 36 -13.48 -7.65 6.00
C ASN A 36 -12.39 -8.75 5.83
N PRO A 37 -12.32 -9.44 4.66
CA PRO A 37 -11.19 -10.31 4.36
C PRO A 37 -9.89 -9.49 4.39
N ARG A 38 -8.91 -9.95 5.17
CA ARG A 38 -7.64 -9.26 5.40
C ARG A 38 -6.48 -10.22 5.31
N VAL A 39 -5.35 -9.69 4.86
CA VAL A 39 -4.04 -10.33 4.85
C VAL A 39 -3.10 -9.50 5.71
N GLU A 40 -2.44 -10.12 6.69
CA GLU A 40 -1.54 -9.41 7.61
C GLU A 40 -2.20 -8.15 8.22
N TYR A 41 -3.45 -8.30 8.67
CA TYR A 41 -4.30 -7.25 9.24
C TYR A 41 -4.68 -6.10 8.28
N LYS A 42 -4.30 -6.16 7.01
CA LYS A 42 -4.50 -5.12 6.00
C LYS A 42 -5.53 -5.57 4.96
N THR A 43 -6.27 -4.60 4.41
CA THR A 43 -7.14 -4.83 3.24
C THR A 43 -6.29 -4.63 1.99
N ASN A 44 -6.29 -5.62 1.10
CA ASN A 44 -5.58 -5.57 -0.18
C ASN A 44 -4.14 -5.02 -0.12
N PRO A 45 -3.28 -5.51 0.79
CA PRO A 45 -1.96 -4.93 0.99
C PRO A 45 -1.06 -5.09 -0.24
N ILE A 46 -0.26 -4.06 -0.50
CA ILE A 46 0.75 -4.06 -1.56
C ILE A 46 2.14 -3.94 -0.93
N GLY A 47 3.05 -4.79 -1.34
CA GLY A 47 4.45 -4.78 -0.92
C GLY A 47 4.68 -5.35 0.47
N ILE A 48 4.12 -6.53 0.77
CA ILE A 48 4.46 -7.30 1.98
C ILE A 48 5.58 -8.31 1.69
N ASP A 49 6.40 -8.61 2.68
CA ASP A 49 7.51 -9.58 2.57
C ASP A 49 7.27 -10.87 3.39
N GLU A 50 6.11 -10.99 4.06
CA GLU A 50 5.74 -12.20 4.79
C GLU A 50 5.49 -13.34 3.80
N LEU A 51 6.35 -14.36 3.82
CA LEU A 51 6.31 -15.51 2.90
C LEU A 51 5.15 -16.46 3.22
N LYS A 52 4.61 -16.36 4.43
CA LYS A 52 3.45 -17.12 4.88
C LYS A 52 2.36 -16.18 5.39
N PRO A 53 1.79 -15.35 4.49
CA PRO A 53 0.85 -14.33 4.90
C PRO A 53 -0.37 -14.96 5.58
N ARG A 54 -0.86 -14.30 6.62
CA ARG A 54 -1.97 -14.76 7.45
C ARG A 54 -3.27 -14.10 7.04
N PHE A 55 -4.28 -14.92 6.84
CA PHE A 55 -5.63 -14.52 6.46
C PHE A 55 -6.52 -14.38 7.69
N SER A 56 -7.46 -13.45 7.59
CA SER A 56 -8.56 -13.30 8.55
C SER A 56 -9.82 -12.81 7.85
N TRP A 57 -10.97 -13.17 8.41
CA TRP A 57 -12.28 -12.75 7.92
C TRP A 57 -13.28 -12.64 9.07
N GLU A 58 -14.33 -11.86 8.86
CA GLU A 58 -15.42 -11.69 9.81
C GLU A 58 -16.68 -12.35 9.26
N ILE A 59 -17.45 -12.99 10.14
CA ILE A 59 -18.69 -13.69 9.78
C ILE A 59 -19.87 -12.89 10.30
N ILE A 60 -20.78 -12.53 9.41
CA ILE A 60 -22.06 -11.89 9.75
C ILE A 60 -23.17 -12.91 9.52
N SER A 61 -24.03 -13.10 10.52
CA SER A 61 -25.22 -13.91 10.37
C SER A 61 -26.49 -13.25 10.93
N ASP A 62 -27.62 -13.61 10.35
CA ASP A 62 -28.97 -13.32 10.85
C ASP A 62 -29.40 -14.22 12.02
N LYS A 63 -28.68 -15.30 12.30
CA LYS A 63 -28.93 -16.23 13.41
C LYS A 63 -27.98 -15.98 14.58
N LYS A 64 -28.41 -16.38 15.77
CA LYS A 64 -27.59 -16.39 17.00
C LYS A 64 -26.86 -17.73 17.15
N ASN A 65 -25.80 -17.74 17.95
CA ASN A 65 -25.02 -18.95 18.29
C ASN A 65 -24.43 -19.64 17.04
N ILE A 66 -23.94 -18.82 16.11
CA ILE A 66 -23.28 -19.29 14.89
C ILE A 66 -21.80 -19.47 15.16
N LEU A 67 -21.31 -20.66 14.81
CA LEU A 67 -19.91 -21.04 14.87
C LEU A 67 -19.50 -21.57 13.51
N GLN A 68 -18.35 -21.11 13.01
CA GLN A 68 -17.71 -21.71 11.84
C GLN A 68 -17.31 -23.15 12.19
N THR A 69 -17.55 -24.09 11.28
CA THR A 69 -17.13 -25.49 11.38
C THR A 69 -16.10 -25.85 10.32
N LYS A 70 -16.12 -25.15 9.20
CA LYS A 70 -15.23 -25.35 8.05
C LYS A 70 -15.00 -24.06 7.31
N PHE A 71 -13.86 -23.94 6.65
CA PHE A 71 -13.62 -22.90 5.66
C PHE A 71 -12.96 -23.45 4.40
N GLU A 72 -13.11 -22.69 3.32
CA GLU A 72 -12.41 -22.89 2.05
C GLU A 72 -11.88 -21.54 1.58
N ILE A 73 -10.58 -21.47 1.31
CA ILE A 73 -9.94 -20.35 0.64
C ILE A 73 -9.47 -20.82 -0.73
N VAL A 74 -9.77 -20.06 -1.78
CA VAL A 74 -9.23 -20.28 -3.12
C VAL A 74 -8.35 -19.11 -3.53
N PHE A 75 -7.29 -19.41 -4.25
CA PHE A 75 -6.26 -18.47 -4.67
C PHE A 75 -6.08 -18.48 -6.18
N SER A 76 -5.71 -17.34 -6.76
CA SER A 76 -5.38 -17.23 -8.19
C SER A 76 -4.37 -16.12 -8.47
N ASN A 77 -3.64 -16.24 -9.57
CA ASN A 77 -2.82 -15.15 -10.12
C ASN A 77 -3.61 -14.26 -11.10
N ASP A 78 -4.88 -14.60 -11.39
CA ASP A 78 -5.80 -13.84 -12.22
C ASP A 78 -7.08 -13.55 -11.43
N GLU A 79 -7.42 -12.27 -11.27
CA GLU A 79 -8.59 -11.78 -10.55
C GLU A 79 -9.90 -12.39 -11.07
N ASN A 80 -9.95 -12.71 -12.37
CA ASN A 80 -11.17 -13.15 -13.04
C ASN A 80 -11.25 -14.68 -13.17
N ASN A 81 -10.22 -15.42 -12.78
CA ASN A 81 -10.17 -16.86 -13.00
C ASN A 81 -9.68 -17.62 -11.78
N PHE A 82 -10.59 -18.34 -11.11
CA PHE A 82 -10.29 -19.22 -9.98
C PHE A 82 -10.36 -20.73 -10.35
N ASP A 83 -10.44 -21.08 -11.63
CA ASP A 83 -10.55 -22.46 -12.09
C ASP A 83 -9.25 -23.27 -11.86
N SER A 84 -9.40 -24.48 -11.32
CA SER A 84 -8.32 -25.41 -10.92
C SER A 84 -7.41 -25.82 -12.07
N GLN A 85 -7.88 -25.73 -13.32
CA GLN A 85 -7.08 -26.06 -14.50
C GLN A 85 -6.03 -24.98 -14.84
N GLN A 86 -6.07 -23.79 -14.25
CA GLN A 86 -5.20 -22.65 -14.58
C GLN A 86 -4.28 -22.16 -13.43
N LYS A 87 -3.80 -23.07 -12.58
CA LYS A 87 -2.91 -22.78 -11.43
C LYS A 87 -3.57 -22.02 -10.27
N SER A 88 -4.87 -22.21 -10.05
CA SER A 88 -5.47 -21.90 -8.75
C SER A 88 -5.13 -23.01 -7.74
N TRP A 89 -5.04 -22.65 -6.47
CA TRP A 89 -4.86 -23.60 -5.37
C TRP A 89 -5.81 -23.22 -4.23
N GLU A 90 -6.00 -24.13 -3.29
CA GLU A 90 -6.99 -23.98 -2.24
C GLU A 90 -6.51 -24.50 -0.90
N ILE A 91 -7.12 -23.96 0.16
CA ILE A 91 -7.01 -24.48 1.53
C ILE A 91 -8.42 -24.80 1.98
N ILE A 92 -8.69 -26.07 2.28
CA ILE A 92 -9.96 -26.54 2.85
C ILE A 92 -9.65 -27.19 4.20
N LYS A 93 -10.24 -26.67 5.28
CA LYS A 93 -10.06 -27.22 6.63
C LYS A 93 -11.37 -27.24 7.40
N GLU A 94 -11.61 -28.35 8.08
CA GLU A 94 -12.61 -28.46 9.14
C GLU A 94 -12.01 -27.78 10.39
N SER A 95 -12.40 -26.53 10.65
CA SER A 95 -11.86 -25.69 11.72
C SER A 95 -12.77 -24.49 11.99
N ASP A 96 -12.82 -24.07 13.25
CA ASP A 96 -13.46 -22.82 13.70
C ASP A 96 -12.54 -21.58 13.54
N GLN A 97 -11.29 -21.78 13.12
CA GLN A 97 -10.31 -20.72 12.96
C GLN A 97 -10.69 -19.79 11.80
N SER A 98 -10.82 -18.50 12.11
CA SER A 98 -11.13 -17.41 11.15
C SER A 98 -10.13 -16.26 11.20
N ILE A 99 -9.10 -16.39 12.03
CA ILE A 99 -8.05 -15.41 12.26
C ILE A 99 -6.70 -16.13 12.23
N HIS A 100 -5.71 -15.51 11.61
CA HIS A 100 -4.35 -16.03 11.47
C HIS A 100 -4.26 -17.38 10.76
N VAL A 101 -5.13 -17.62 9.77
CA VAL A 101 -5.00 -18.80 8.92
C VAL A 101 -3.78 -18.59 8.03
N GLU A 102 -2.75 -19.41 8.21
CA GLU A 102 -1.47 -19.29 7.50
C GLU A 102 -1.60 -19.75 6.04
N TYR A 103 -0.92 -19.04 5.15
CA TYR A 103 -0.76 -19.47 3.76
C TYR A 103 0.01 -20.79 3.65
N GLU A 104 -0.59 -21.77 2.97
CA GLU A 104 -0.03 -23.11 2.73
C GLU A 104 0.13 -23.42 1.22
N GLY A 105 0.13 -22.38 0.39
CA GLY A 105 0.25 -22.53 -1.06
C GLY A 105 1.68 -22.63 -1.58
N PRO A 106 1.87 -22.56 -2.91
CA PRO A 106 3.17 -22.51 -3.55
C PRO A 106 4.05 -21.36 -3.07
N GLU A 107 5.36 -21.50 -3.19
CA GLU A 107 6.34 -20.47 -2.81
C GLU A 107 6.06 -19.12 -3.51
N LEU A 108 5.92 -18.07 -2.71
CA LEU A 108 5.64 -16.71 -3.17
C LEU A 108 6.88 -16.06 -3.76
N GLN A 109 6.70 -15.30 -4.85
CA GLN A 109 7.77 -14.62 -5.56
C GLN A 109 7.67 -13.10 -5.39
N SER A 110 8.79 -12.40 -5.51
CA SER A 110 8.81 -10.92 -5.47
C SER A 110 7.89 -10.33 -6.53
N ARG A 111 7.17 -9.26 -6.19
CA ARG A 111 6.19 -8.55 -7.04
C ARG A 111 4.94 -9.36 -7.41
N GLN A 112 4.81 -10.60 -6.91
CA GLN A 112 3.66 -11.42 -7.23
C GLN A 112 2.41 -10.86 -6.56
N ARG A 113 1.36 -10.61 -7.35
CA ARG A 113 0.02 -10.40 -6.83
C ARG A 113 -0.75 -11.71 -6.85
N VAL A 114 -1.40 -12.02 -5.73
CA VAL A 114 -2.30 -13.17 -5.60
C VAL A 114 -3.66 -12.67 -5.16
N TYR A 115 -4.69 -13.12 -5.88
CA TYR A 115 -6.09 -12.90 -5.59
C TYR A 115 -6.62 -14.08 -4.78
N TRP A 116 -7.54 -13.80 -3.86
CA TRP A 116 -8.15 -14.81 -3.02
C TRP A 116 -9.58 -14.45 -2.65
N LYS A 117 -10.34 -15.47 -2.29
CA LYS A 117 -11.66 -15.34 -1.68
C LYS A 117 -11.90 -16.51 -0.76
N VAL A 118 -12.77 -16.32 0.23
CA VAL A 118 -13.06 -17.31 1.27
C VAL A 118 -14.56 -17.54 1.40
N ARG A 119 -14.95 -18.77 1.73
CA ARG A 119 -16.30 -19.13 2.17
C ARG A 119 -16.23 -20.05 3.38
N VAL A 120 -17.33 -20.13 4.12
CA VAL A 120 -17.39 -20.89 5.38
C VAL A 120 -18.64 -21.75 5.46
N TRP A 121 -18.57 -22.78 6.31
CA TRP A 121 -19.72 -23.52 6.79
C TRP A 121 -19.91 -23.22 8.27
N ASP A 122 -21.17 -23.18 8.69
CA ASP A 122 -21.51 -23.05 10.10
C ASP A 122 -21.96 -24.37 10.75
N ASN A 123 -22.23 -24.31 12.05
CA ASN A 123 -22.73 -25.40 12.89
C ASN A 123 -24.20 -25.80 12.62
N HIS A 124 -24.82 -25.23 11.59
CA HIS A 124 -26.15 -25.59 11.10
C HIS A 124 -26.11 -26.07 9.64
N ASP A 125 -24.93 -26.48 9.17
CA ASP A 125 -24.66 -26.95 7.80
C ASP A 125 -24.99 -25.89 6.71
N ARG A 126 -25.08 -24.60 7.08
CA ARG A 126 -25.22 -23.51 6.10
C ARG A 126 -23.86 -23.19 5.50
N ILE A 127 -23.85 -22.95 4.21
CA ILE A 127 -22.67 -22.50 3.45
C ILE A 127 -22.84 -21.02 3.15
N SER A 128 -21.80 -20.22 3.39
CA SER A 128 -21.81 -18.83 2.95
C SER A 128 -21.63 -18.74 1.44
N ASP A 129 -22.10 -17.63 0.86
CA ASP A 129 -21.55 -17.19 -0.42
C ASP A 129 -20.05 -16.90 -0.27
N TRP A 130 -19.34 -16.82 -1.39
CA TRP A 130 -17.94 -16.37 -1.39
C TRP A 130 -17.85 -14.91 -0.91
N SER A 131 -16.75 -14.58 -0.23
CA SER A 131 -16.37 -13.19 -0.03
C SER A 131 -16.14 -12.47 -1.38
N GLU A 132 -16.13 -11.15 -1.34
CA GLU A 132 -15.54 -10.34 -2.40
C GLU A 132 -14.10 -10.80 -2.69
N VAL A 133 -13.69 -10.70 -3.96
CA VAL A 133 -12.32 -11.00 -4.36
C VAL A 133 -11.39 -9.96 -3.72
N SER A 134 -10.42 -10.47 -2.97
CA SER A 134 -9.38 -9.68 -2.32
C SER A 134 -8.02 -10.07 -2.89
N PHE A 135 -6.98 -9.30 -2.59
CA PHE A 135 -5.63 -9.64 -3.04
C PHE A 135 -4.58 -9.33 -1.97
N TRP A 136 -3.37 -9.81 -2.20
CA TRP A 136 -2.17 -9.19 -1.66
C TRP A 136 -1.11 -9.15 -2.76
N GLU A 137 -0.12 -8.28 -2.60
CA GLU A 137 1.02 -8.21 -3.51
C GLU A 137 2.33 -8.24 -2.72
N MET A 138 3.23 -9.12 -3.15
CA MET A 138 4.55 -9.27 -2.56
C MET A 138 5.45 -8.08 -2.90
N GLY A 139 6.32 -7.73 -1.96
CA GLY A 139 7.36 -6.73 -2.15
C GLY A 139 8.57 -7.26 -2.92
N LEU A 140 9.74 -6.73 -2.56
CA LEU A 140 11.06 -7.16 -3.04
C LEU A 140 11.69 -8.06 -1.97
N LEU A 141 11.51 -9.38 -2.12
CA LEU A 141 11.84 -10.37 -1.09
C LEU A 141 13.35 -10.55 -0.88
N ASN A 142 14.16 -10.28 -1.91
CA ASN A 142 15.60 -10.47 -1.87
C ASN A 142 16.34 -9.18 -2.17
N SER A 143 17.51 -8.99 -1.58
CA SER A 143 18.37 -7.84 -1.87
C SER A 143 18.72 -7.71 -3.36
N GLY A 144 18.85 -8.84 -4.08
CA GLY A 144 19.07 -8.88 -5.53
C GLY A 144 17.89 -8.39 -6.39
N ASP A 145 16.69 -8.25 -5.82
CA ASP A 145 15.54 -7.65 -6.51
C ASP A 145 15.67 -6.14 -6.70
N TRP A 146 16.47 -5.48 -5.85
CA TRP A 146 16.81 -4.08 -5.99
C TRP A 146 17.86 -3.90 -7.09
N LYS A 147 17.46 -3.21 -8.16
CA LYS A 147 18.34 -2.77 -9.26
C LYS A 147 18.81 -1.34 -9.08
N ALA A 148 18.14 -0.59 -8.21
CA ALA A 148 18.50 0.75 -7.76
C ALA A 148 19.68 0.72 -6.78
N GLU A 149 20.43 1.82 -6.75
CA GLU A 149 21.51 2.05 -5.78
C GLU A 149 21.15 3.20 -4.85
N PHE A 150 21.68 3.18 -3.63
CA PHE A 150 21.57 4.34 -2.74
C PHE A 150 22.37 5.49 -3.34
N VAL A 151 21.75 6.66 -3.42
CA VAL A 151 22.40 7.88 -3.90
C VAL A 151 22.43 8.95 -2.82
N GLN A 152 23.53 9.71 -2.80
CA GLN A 152 23.75 10.83 -1.90
C GLN A 152 23.90 12.12 -2.71
N ALA A 153 23.47 13.24 -2.14
CA ALA A 153 23.76 14.55 -2.71
C ALA A 153 25.26 14.87 -2.52
N ASN A 154 25.90 15.46 -3.54
CA ASN A 154 27.32 15.83 -3.50
C ASN A 154 27.55 17.18 -2.80
N ILE A 155 26.87 17.40 -1.68
CA ILE A 155 26.81 18.68 -0.98
C ILE A 155 27.71 18.64 0.25
N THR A 156 28.44 19.73 0.49
CA THR A 156 29.23 19.90 1.72
C THR A 156 28.33 20.43 2.82
N GLU A 157 28.23 19.67 3.91
CA GLU A 157 27.38 19.97 5.06
C GLU A 157 28.22 20.05 6.34
N ASP A 158 27.82 20.94 7.25
CA ASP A 158 28.36 20.97 8.61
C ASP A 158 27.59 19.97 9.48
N ILE A 159 28.18 18.78 9.66
CA ILE A 159 27.56 17.66 10.36
C ILE A 159 27.23 17.94 11.84
N LYS A 160 27.70 19.05 12.42
CA LYS A 160 27.46 19.41 13.83
C LYS A 160 26.12 20.10 14.07
N LYS A 161 25.40 20.49 13.01
CA LYS A 161 24.11 21.17 13.10
C LYS A 161 23.13 20.62 12.08
N SER A 162 21.84 20.91 12.28
CA SER A 162 20.83 20.60 11.28
C SER A 162 21.08 21.42 10.01
N GLN A 163 20.84 20.77 8.87
CA GLN A 163 21.09 21.29 7.53
C GLN A 163 19.76 21.43 6.78
N PRO A 164 19.73 22.21 5.69
CA PRO A 164 18.57 22.25 4.81
C PRO A 164 18.21 20.86 4.29
N ALA A 165 16.91 20.63 4.06
CA ALA A 165 16.46 19.39 3.45
C ALA A 165 17.05 19.23 2.05
N GLN A 166 17.32 17.99 1.65
CA GLN A 166 17.92 17.68 0.35
C GLN A 166 16.84 17.26 -0.63
N TYR A 167 16.79 17.91 -1.79
CA TYR A 167 15.84 17.65 -2.86
C TYR A 167 16.57 16.83 -3.93
N PHE A 168 15.96 15.75 -4.39
CA PHE A 168 16.47 14.82 -5.38
C PHE A 168 15.46 14.68 -6.51
N ARG A 169 15.88 14.76 -7.76
CA ARG A 169 14.97 14.62 -8.90
C ARG A 169 15.55 13.81 -10.06
N LYS A 170 14.65 13.21 -10.84
CA LYS A 170 14.96 12.61 -12.14
C LYS A 170 13.75 12.69 -13.06
N GLU A 171 13.99 13.11 -14.29
CA GLU A 171 13.02 13.02 -15.37
C GLU A 171 13.15 11.69 -16.11
N PHE A 172 12.03 11.19 -16.61
CA PHE A 172 11.97 9.99 -17.42
C PHE A 172 10.74 10.02 -18.33
N GLU A 173 10.85 9.33 -19.46
CA GLU A 173 9.76 9.22 -20.42
C GLU A 173 9.25 7.78 -20.50
N THR A 174 7.98 7.64 -20.82
CA THR A 174 7.36 6.36 -21.16
C THR A 174 6.63 6.53 -22.49
N ALA A 175 6.74 5.53 -23.37
CA ALA A 175 6.22 5.62 -24.74
C ALA A 175 5.08 4.62 -25.01
N LYS A 176 4.68 3.84 -24.01
CA LYS A 176 3.78 2.72 -24.16
C LYS A 176 2.68 2.80 -23.11
N LYS A 177 1.54 2.18 -23.42
CA LYS A 177 0.41 2.11 -22.49
C LYS A 177 0.78 1.33 -21.23
N ILE A 178 0.70 1.98 -20.07
CA ILE A 178 0.96 1.37 -18.76
C ILE A 178 -0.13 0.33 -18.43
N LYS A 179 0.28 -0.83 -17.93
CA LYS A 179 -0.60 -1.84 -17.31
C LYS A 179 -0.59 -1.69 -15.80
N ASN A 180 0.59 -1.58 -15.19
CA ASN A 180 0.77 -1.25 -13.78
C ASN A 180 2.12 -0.56 -13.56
N ALA A 181 2.22 0.22 -12.48
CA ALA A 181 3.49 0.77 -12.02
C ALA A 181 3.57 0.76 -10.48
N ARG A 182 4.77 0.46 -9.96
CA ARG A 182 5.08 0.42 -8.52
C ARG A 182 6.29 1.28 -8.22
N LEU A 183 6.23 2.03 -7.12
CA LEU A 183 7.41 2.65 -6.51
C LEU A 183 7.78 1.89 -5.24
N TYR A 184 9.00 1.37 -5.21
CA TYR A 184 9.67 0.87 -4.00
C TYR A 184 10.66 1.92 -3.53
N ILE A 185 10.54 2.40 -2.30
CA ILE A 185 11.36 3.53 -1.83
C ILE A 185 11.66 3.48 -0.34
N THR A 186 12.87 3.89 0.02
CA THR A 186 13.32 4.12 1.40
C THR A 186 14.40 5.21 1.44
N SER A 187 14.79 5.61 2.65
CA SER A 187 15.88 6.55 2.87
C SER A 187 16.63 6.28 4.17
N HIS A 188 17.92 6.60 4.16
CA HIS A 188 18.65 6.95 5.37
C HIS A 188 18.32 8.40 5.72
N GLY A 189 17.36 8.59 6.63
CA GLY A 189 16.70 9.87 6.88
C GLY A 189 15.19 9.69 6.93
N LEU A 190 14.46 10.77 6.67
CA LEU A 190 13.06 10.70 6.27
C LEU A 190 12.92 11.15 4.83
N TYR A 191 11.94 10.63 4.11
CA TYR A 191 11.62 11.08 2.76
C TYR A 191 10.17 11.49 2.58
N GLU A 192 9.94 12.38 1.62
CA GLU A 192 8.65 12.62 0.98
C GLU A 192 8.84 12.57 -0.53
N ALA A 193 8.03 11.78 -1.23
CA ALA A 193 8.17 11.55 -2.68
C ALA A 193 7.01 12.17 -3.45
N TYR A 194 7.32 12.59 -4.68
CA TYR A 194 6.41 13.23 -5.62
C TYR A 194 6.59 12.61 -7.00
N ILE A 195 5.49 12.46 -7.73
CA ILE A 195 5.50 12.13 -9.15
C ILE A 195 4.61 13.14 -9.86
N ASN A 196 5.17 13.84 -10.86
CA ASN A 196 4.43 14.80 -11.68
C ASN A 196 3.71 15.89 -10.86
N GLY A 197 4.38 16.39 -9.82
CA GLY A 197 3.85 17.40 -8.89
C GLY A 197 2.93 16.86 -7.81
N GLU A 198 2.50 15.61 -7.89
CA GLU A 198 1.59 14.99 -6.92
C GLU A 198 2.37 14.19 -5.87
N LYS A 199 2.03 14.37 -4.58
CA LYS A 199 2.63 13.61 -3.49
C LYS A 199 2.28 12.12 -3.63
N VAL A 200 3.28 11.25 -3.49
CA VAL A 200 3.09 9.80 -3.50
C VAL A 200 2.62 9.33 -2.12
N GLY A 201 1.40 8.80 -2.06
CA GLY A 201 0.79 8.33 -0.82
C GLY A 201 0.42 9.46 0.16
N ASP A 202 -0.15 9.08 1.30
CA ASP A 202 -0.63 9.98 2.35
C ASP A 202 0.21 9.92 3.64
N GLN A 203 1.28 9.12 3.60
CA GLN A 203 2.13 8.84 4.75
C GLN A 203 3.02 10.05 5.07
N VAL A 204 3.39 10.17 6.34
CA VAL A 204 4.35 11.15 6.85
C VAL A 204 5.40 10.44 7.69
N PHE A 205 6.57 11.06 7.85
CA PHE A 205 7.70 10.48 8.59
C PHE A 205 8.14 9.09 8.08
N THR A 206 8.01 8.84 6.76
CA THR A 206 8.54 7.65 6.09
C THR A 206 10.08 7.70 6.01
N PRO A 207 10.81 6.59 6.17
CA PRO A 207 10.34 5.21 6.35
C PRO A 207 10.09 4.81 7.82
N GLY A 208 10.08 5.76 8.75
CA GLY A 208 9.95 5.52 10.19
C GLY A 208 11.30 5.36 10.91
N TRP A 209 11.22 4.94 12.17
CA TRP A 209 12.38 4.74 13.04
C TRP A 209 12.60 3.27 13.36
N THR A 210 13.73 2.73 12.90
CA THR A 210 14.18 1.38 13.21
C THR A 210 15.65 1.41 13.62
N SER A 211 16.19 0.27 14.07
CA SER A 211 17.63 0.08 14.12
C SER A 211 18.17 -0.03 12.68
N TYR A 212 18.43 1.09 12.02
CA TYR A 212 18.72 1.15 10.57
C TYR A 212 19.80 0.14 10.11
N ASN A 213 20.85 -0.07 10.90
CA ASN A 213 21.92 -1.06 10.60
C ASN A 213 21.50 -2.53 10.68
N LYS A 214 20.31 -2.82 11.24
CA LYS A 214 19.73 -4.16 11.35
C LYS A 214 18.51 -4.33 10.46
N ARG A 215 17.72 -3.26 10.31
CA ARG A 215 16.48 -3.25 9.55
C ARG A 215 16.18 -1.85 9.09
N LEU A 216 16.06 -1.64 7.79
CA LEU A 216 15.60 -0.39 7.18
C LEU A 216 14.32 -0.70 6.41
N GLN A 217 13.22 -0.08 6.81
CA GLN A 217 11.93 -0.32 6.16
C GLN A 217 11.88 0.39 4.80
N TYR A 218 11.27 -0.23 3.81
CA TYR A 218 10.86 0.42 2.57
C TYR A 218 9.34 0.40 2.43
N GLN A 219 8.82 1.30 1.61
CA GLN A 219 7.40 1.37 1.27
C GLN A 219 7.21 1.03 -0.20
N THR A 220 6.06 0.43 -0.50
CA THR A 220 5.60 0.17 -1.86
C THR A 220 4.34 0.98 -2.12
N TYR A 221 4.31 1.68 -3.25
CA TYR A 221 3.16 2.47 -3.68
C TYR A 221 2.69 2.01 -5.06
N ASP A 222 1.38 1.90 -5.23
CA ASP A 222 0.78 1.84 -6.57
C ASP A 222 0.74 3.25 -7.15
N ILE A 223 1.56 3.46 -8.19
CA ILE A 223 1.69 4.76 -8.87
C ILE A 223 1.17 4.68 -10.31
N THR A 224 0.42 3.62 -10.64
CA THR A 224 -0.06 3.35 -12.01
C THR A 224 -0.76 4.57 -12.62
N ASN A 225 -1.61 5.24 -11.84
CA ASN A 225 -2.39 6.38 -12.31
C ASN A 225 -1.64 7.72 -12.24
N MET A 226 -0.41 7.75 -11.71
CA MET A 226 0.43 8.95 -11.63
C MET A 226 1.37 9.09 -12.83
N ILE A 227 1.62 7.99 -13.56
CA ILE A 227 2.53 7.95 -14.71
C ILE A 227 1.86 8.49 -15.97
N LYS A 228 2.60 9.32 -16.70
CA LYS A 228 2.25 9.98 -17.97
C LYS A 228 3.31 9.63 -19.03
N ASP A 229 3.24 10.26 -20.21
CA ASP A 229 4.27 10.07 -21.24
C ASP A 229 5.60 10.73 -20.83
N GLN A 230 5.54 11.94 -20.29
CA GLN A 230 6.68 12.68 -19.75
C GLN A 230 6.53 12.82 -18.23
N ASN A 231 7.57 12.43 -17.48
CA ASN A 231 7.47 12.31 -16.03
C ASN A 231 8.66 12.90 -15.30
N ALA A 232 8.41 13.35 -14.08
CA ALA A 232 9.45 13.58 -13.09
C ALA A 232 9.11 12.87 -11.78
N ILE A 233 10.11 12.25 -11.17
CA ILE A 233 10.09 11.87 -9.76
C ILE A 233 10.92 12.88 -8.97
N GLY A 234 10.37 13.36 -7.86
CA GLY A 234 11.05 14.20 -6.89
C GLY A 234 11.02 13.55 -5.50
N VAL A 235 12.09 13.67 -4.75
CA VAL A 235 12.18 13.20 -3.36
C VAL A 235 12.83 14.27 -2.49
N ILE A 236 12.20 14.61 -1.37
CA ILE A 236 12.75 15.48 -0.33
C ILE A 236 13.27 14.59 0.78
N LEU A 237 14.49 14.80 1.25
CA LEU A 237 15.05 14.13 2.43
C LEU A 237 15.24 15.09 3.60
N GLY A 238 14.71 14.68 4.76
CA GLY A 238 14.94 15.32 6.06
C GLY A 238 15.84 14.49 6.96
N ASP A 239 16.38 15.10 8.02
CA ASP A 239 17.37 14.48 8.91
C ASP A 239 16.82 13.24 9.64
N GLY A 240 15.56 13.34 10.11
CA GLY A 240 14.88 12.25 10.78
C GLY A 240 15.57 11.74 12.04
N TRP A 241 15.25 10.49 12.42
CA TRP A 241 15.97 9.79 13.48
C TRP A 241 17.35 9.28 13.04
N TYR A 242 17.62 9.23 11.73
CA TYR A 242 18.88 8.73 11.19
C TYR A 242 20.05 9.66 11.56
N ARG A 243 19.90 10.96 11.31
CA ARG A 243 20.94 11.96 11.60
C ARG A 243 20.50 13.20 12.36
N GLY A 244 19.20 13.36 12.64
CA GLY A 244 18.69 14.44 13.49
C GLY A 244 19.12 14.29 14.96
N TYR A 245 18.75 15.28 15.77
CA TYR A 245 18.97 15.22 17.21
C TYR A 245 18.15 14.07 17.82
N LEU A 246 18.72 13.39 18.82
CA LEU A 246 18.13 12.22 19.45
C LEU A 246 18.32 12.23 20.97
N ALA A 247 17.20 12.30 21.69
CA ALA A 247 17.14 12.22 23.15
C ALA A 247 17.90 13.37 23.85
N TRP A 248 19.07 13.12 24.42
CA TRP A 248 19.77 14.04 25.33
C TRP A 248 21.15 14.47 24.78
N ASN A 249 21.75 15.49 25.39
CA ASN A 249 23.16 15.90 25.19
C ASN A 249 23.55 16.27 23.74
N ASP A 250 22.67 16.93 23.00
CA ASP A 250 22.91 17.34 21.61
C ASP A 250 23.37 16.19 20.68
N ASN A 251 22.97 14.96 21.02
CA ASN A 251 23.34 13.76 20.29
C ASN A 251 22.67 13.76 18.91
N ARG A 252 23.44 13.74 17.83
CA ARG A 252 22.97 13.69 16.43
C ARG A 252 23.86 12.75 15.61
N ASN A 253 23.45 12.40 14.39
CA ASN A 253 24.19 11.48 13.51
C ASN A 253 24.36 10.08 14.12
N VAL A 254 23.37 9.62 14.90
CA VAL A 254 23.44 8.35 15.65
C VAL A 254 23.66 7.15 14.72
N TYR A 255 23.09 7.18 13.52
CA TYR A 255 23.20 6.08 12.55
C TYR A 255 24.10 6.41 11.37
N GLY A 256 24.24 7.69 11.04
CA GLY A 256 25.20 8.17 10.05
C GLY A 256 25.10 9.67 9.83
N GLU A 257 26.06 10.21 9.09
CA GLU A 257 26.21 11.66 8.89
C GLU A 257 25.57 12.17 7.59
N LYS A 258 25.39 11.28 6.60
CA LYS A 258 24.90 11.63 5.27
C LYS A 258 23.58 10.93 4.95
N LEU A 259 22.62 11.69 4.43
CA LEU A 259 21.37 11.16 3.90
C LEU A 259 21.62 10.35 2.63
N ALA A 260 20.70 9.43 2.36
CA ALA A 260 20.68 8.70 1.10
C ALA A 260 19.25 8.27 0.79
N VAL A 261 18.90 8.26 -0.50
CA VAL A 261 17.63 7.71 -1.00
C VAL A 261 17.91 6.47 -1.86
N LEU A 262 17.04 5.48 -1.73
CA LEU A 262 16.95 4.33 -2.63
C LEU A 262 15.52 4.30 -3.17
N ALA A 263 15.37 4.46 -4.48
CA ALA A 263 14.07 4.44 -5.13
C ALA A 263 14.10 3.64 -6.44
N GLN A 264 13.09 2.81 -6.65
CA GLN A 264 12.91 1.97 -7.83
C GLN A 264 11.45 2.02 -8.27
N ILE A 265 11.20 2.63 -9.42
CA ILE A 265 9.95 2.54 -10.14
C ILE A 265 10.04 1.35 -11.10
N GLU A 266 9.10 0.41 -10.99
CA GLU A 266 8.91 -0.65 -11.96
C GLU A 266 7.61 -0.43 -12.73
N ILE A 267 7.68 -0.50 -14.05
CA ILE A 267 6.55 -0.26 -14.95
C ILE A 267 6.37 -1.52 -15.80
N GLU A 268 5.17 -2.08 -15.79
CA GLU A 268 4.73 -3.08 -16.74
C GLU A 268 3.81 -2.43 -17.78
N TYR A 269 4.08 -2.68 -19.05
CA TYR A 269 3.29 -2.17 -20.15
C TYR A 269 2.24 -3.18 -20.61
N SER A 270 1.22 -2.71 -21.33
CA SER A 270 0.13 -3.55 -21.85
C SER A 270 0.60 -4.62 -22.84
N ASP A 271 1.79 -4.45 -23.45
CA ASP A 271 2.42 -5.44 -24.33
C ASP A 271 3.26 -6.49 -23.58
N GLY A 272 3.29 -6.44 -22.25
CA GLY A 272 4.05 -7.34 -21.39
C GLY A 272 5.53 -6.96 -21.19
N SER A 273 6.03 -5.93 -21.91
CA SER A 273 7.38 -5.41 -21.66
C SER A 273 7.45 -4.66 -20.33
N LYS A 274 8.66 -4.51 -19.78
CA LYS A 274 8.90 -3.84 -18.50
C LYS A 274 10.00 -2.79 -18.61
N SER A 275 9.92 -1.73 -17.81
CA SER A 275 11.01 -0.76 -17.62
C SER A 275 11.22 -0.44 -16.15
N ILE A 276 12.45 -0.04 -15.82
CA ILE A 276 12.84 0.35 -14.46
C ILE A 276 13.43 1.75 -14.49
N VAL A 277 12.88 2.65 -13.68
CA VAL A 277 13.50 3.94 -13.36
C VAL A 277 14.02 3.86 -11.93
N LYS A 278 15.30 4.15 -11.73
CA LYS A 278 15.98 3.86 -10.46
C LYS A 278 16.89 4.99 -10.03
N THR A 279 17.18 5.06 -8.72
CA THR A 279 18.27 5.86 -8.16
C THR A 279 19.62 5.36 -8.66
N ASP A 280 20.36 6.28 -9.27
CA ASP A 280 21.68 6.14 -9.87
C ASP A 280 22.31 7.54 -10.04
N GLU A 281 23.53 7.62 -10.56
CA GLU A 281 24.29 8.88 -10.72
C GLU A 281 23.64 9.90 -11.68
N SER A 282 22.62 9.50 -12.46
CA SER A 282 21.92 10.45 -13.35
C SER A 282 20.92 11.35 -12.61
N TRP A 283 20.54 10.99 -11.38
CA TRP A 283 19.75 11.84 -10.50
C TRP A 283 20.49 13.12 -10.16
N GLU A 284 19.72 14.17 -9.92
CA GLU A 284 20.21 15.50 -9.56
C GLU A 284 19.73 15.85 -8.16
N ALA A 285 20.55 16.58 -7.40
CA ALA A 285 20.22 16.97 -6.04
C ALA A 285 20.66 18.39 -5.68
N THR A 286 19.88 19.04 -4.81
CA THR A 286 20.17 20.35 -4.24
C THR A 286 19.74 20.42 -2.78
N ASN A 287 20.37 21.28 -1.99
CA ASN A 287 19.91 21.66 -0.64
C ASN A 287 19.45 23.13 -0.61
N ASN A 288 19.31 23.78 -1.77
CA ASN A 288 18.83 25.15 -1.87
C ASN A 288 17.30 25.25 -1.96
N GLY A 289 16.59 24.35 -1.27
CA GLY A 289 15.14 24.38 -1.17
C GLY A 289 14.65 25.25 -0.01
N PRO A 290 13.32 25.33 0.17
CA PRO A 290 12.71 26.20 1.18
C PRO A 290 12.83 25.67 2.61
N ILE A 291 13.04 24.36 2.82
CA ILE A 291 13.22 23.79 4.17
C ILE A 291 14.69 23.97 4.59
N ILE A 292 14.96 24.97 5.43
CA ILE A 292 16.31 25.38 5.85
C ILE A 292 16.79 24.59 7.07
N LYS A 293 15.86 24.06 7.85
CA LYS A 293 16.11 23.19 8.99
C LYS A 293 14.96 22.20 9.09
N SER A 294 15.24 20.92 9.35
CA SER A 294 14.20 19.92 9.59
C SER A 294 14.69 18.91 10.62
N ASP A 295 14.15 18.99 11.83
CA ASP A 295 14.53 18.13 12.95
C ASP A 295 13.33 17.78 13.84
N ILE A 296 13.32 16.53 14.34
CA ILE A 296 12.20 16.00 15.14
C ILE A 296 12.01 16.77 16.46
N TYR A 297 13.10 17.19 17.12
CA TYR A 297 13.02 17.92 18.39
C TYR A 297 13.13 19.42 18.21
N MET A 298 13.96 19.86 17.25
CA MET A 298 14.30 21.27 17.08
C MET A 298 13.38 22.01 16.09
N GLY A 299 12.37 21.32 15.55
CA GLY A 299 11.37 21.87 14.64
C GLY A 299 11.85 22.01 13.20
N GLU A 300 11.05 22.71 12.41
CA GLU A 300 11.29 23.00 11.00
C GLU A 300 11.36 24.53 10.79
N GLU A 301 12.32 24.98 9.98
CA GLU A 301 12.41 26.36 9.50
C GLU A 301 12.21 26.36 7.98
N TYR A 302 11.22 27.13 7.53
CA TYR A 302 10.82 27.21 6.13
C TYR A 302 10.91 28.64 5.60
N ASP A 303 11.67 28.82 4.53
CA ASP A 303 11.80 30.09 3.80
C ASP A 303 11.10 30.00 2.44
N ALA A 304 9.87 30.51 2.37
CA ALA A 304 9.05 30.48 1.15
C ALA A 304 9.68 31.22 -0.04
N ARG A 305 10.66 32.10 0.19
CA ARG A 305 11.39 32.79 -0.89
C ARG A 305 12.29 31.85 -1.70
N LYS A 306 12.53 30.65 -1.19
CA LYS A 306 13.36 29.60 -1.81
C LYS A 306 12.52 28.44 -2.37
N GLU A 307 11.22 28.63 -2.53
CA GLU A 307 10.36 27.62 -3.17
C GLU A 307 10.83 27.31 -4.60
N LEU A 308 11.07 26.02 -4.86
CA LEU A 308 11.54 25.52 -6.15
C LEU A 308 10.35 25.20 -7.06
N SER A 309 9.62 26.20 -7.53
CA SER A 309 8.37 25.97 -8.29
C SER A 309 8.57 25.02 -9.47
N GLY A 310 7.81 23.92 -9.52
CA GLY A 310 7.84 22.95 -10.62
C GLY A 310 8.99 21.93 -10.59
N TRP A 311 9.85 21.94 -9.57
CA TRP A 311 11.04 21.06 -9.48
C TRP A 311 10.74 19.55 -9.62
N ASN A 312 9.54 19.13 -9.20
CA ASN A 312 9.05 17.76 -9.24
C ASN A 312 8.09 17.49 -10.42
N THR A 313 8.16 18.31 -11.47
CA THR A 313 7.48 18.12 -12.75
C THR A 313 8.51 18.02 -13.89
N PHE A 314 8.07 17.49 -15.04
CA PHE A 314 8.92 17.35 -16.23
C PHE A 314 9.16 18.71 -16.89
N GLY A 315 10.36 18.91 -17.45
CA GLY A 315 10.76 20.15 -18.11
C GLY A 315 11.25 21.23 -17.13
N TYR A 316 11.71 20.83 -15.94
CA TYR A 316 12.35 21.77 -15.01
C TYR A 316 13.71 22.20 -15.58
N ASP A 317 13.95 23.51 -15.64
CA ASP A 317 15.03 24.10 -16.43
C ASP A 317 16.30 24.42 -15.61
N GLU A 318 16.21 24.45 -14.27
CA GLU A 318 17.38 24.59 -13.43
C GLU A 318 18.16 23.27 -13.30
N SER A 319 19.46 23.34 -13.55
CA SER A 319 20.36 22.20 -13.35
C SER A 319 20.84 22.14 -11.90
N TRP A 320 20.77 20.96 -11.29
CA TRP A 320 21.41 20.69 -9.99
C TRP A 320 22.60 19.74 -10.13
N GLU A 321 23.34 19.56 -9.04
CA GLU A 321 24.49 18.67 -9.06
C GLU A 321 24.06 17.21 -9.19
N LYS A 322 24.81 16.43 -9.97
CA LYS A 322 24.60 14.98 -10.06
C LYS A 322 24.87 14.32 -8.71
N THR A 323 24.09 13.30 -8.40
CA THR A 323 24.28 12.49 -7.19
C THR A 323 25.49 11.56 -7.31
N SER A 324 25.97 11.05 -6.17
CA SER A 324 26.94 9.96 -6.13
C SER A 324 26.31 8.69 -5.60
N VAL A 325 26.66 7.55 -6.21
CA VAL A 325 26.26 6.23 -5.71
C VAL A 325 27.09 5.88 -4.48
N LYS A 326 26.42 5.41 -3.43
CA LYS A 326 27.04 4.91 -2.22
C LYS A 326 26.62 3.48 -1.95
N TYR A 327 27.60 2.61 -1.73
CA TYR A 327 27.33 1.25 -1.30
C TYR A 327 26.78 1.22 0.12
N PHE A 328 25.60 0.63 0.26
CA PHE A 328 25.02 0.14 1.50
C PHE A 328 24.57 -1.29 1.27
N ASP A 329 24.73 -2.16 2.27
CA ASP A 329 24.13 -3.49 2.21
C ASP A 329 22.60 -3.34 2.16
N LYS A 330 21.95 -4.13 1.29
CA LYS A 330 20.51 -4.16 1.07
C LYS A 330 19.84 -5.36 1.76
N ASN A 331 20.61 -6.23 2.42
CA ASN A 331 20.08 -7.38 3.15
C ASN A 331 19.28 -7.02 4.41
N ASN A 332 19.38 -5.78 4.88
CA ASN A 332 18.57 -5.24 5.98
C ASN A 332 17.28 -4.56 5.51
N LEU A 333 17.01 -4.50 4.20
CA LEU A 333 15.78 -3.92 3.67
C LEU A 333 14.60 -4.86 3.91
N VAL A 334 13.51 -4.30 4.45
CA VAL A 334 12.28 -5.06 4.69
C VAL A 334 11.05 -4.20 4.37
N ALA A 335 9.96 -4.84 3.96
CA ALA A 335 8.67 -4.17 3.83
C ALA A 335 8.20 -3.56 5.16
N SER A 336 7.44 -2.48 5.09
CA SER A 336 6.85 -1.87 6.28
C SER A 336 5.70 -2.72 6.85
N GLU A 337 5.90 -3.24 8.06
CA GLU A 337 4.95 -4.15 8.73
C GLU A 337 3.79 -3.39 9.40
N GLY A 338 4.09 -2.30 10.11
CA GLY A 338 3.14 -1.56 10.94
C GLY A 338 2.19 -0.63 10.18
N PRO A 339 1.23 0.00 10.89
CA PRO A 339 0.43 1.08 10.32
C PRO A 339 1.33 2.29 10.01
N ALA A 340 1.12 2.91 8.85
CA ALA A 340 1.84 4.13 8.50
C ALA A 340 1.37 5.32 9.35
N VAL A 341 2.31 6.23 9.67
CA VAL A 341 1.96 7.51 10.29
C VAL A 341 1.27 8.39 9.25
N ARG A 342 0.11 8.95 9.61
CA ARG A 342 -0.74 9.75 8.73
C ARG A 342 -1.31 10.95 9.48
N LYS A 343 -1.74 11.96 8.73
CA LYS A 343 -2.59 13.04 9.24
C LYS A 343 -4.00 12.48 9.46
N ILE A 344 -4.36 12.15 10.71
CA ILE A 344 -5.63 11.47 11.04
C ILE A 344 -6.80 12.43 11.33
N GLN A 345 -6.50 13.65 11.78
CA GLN A 345 -7.50 14.63 12.16
C GLN A 345 -6.89 16.04 12.10
N GLU A 346 -7.69 17.01 11.66
CA GLU A 346 -7.41 18.43 11.85
C GLU A 346 -8.19 18.95 13.05
N ILE A 347 -7.51 19.63 13.98
CA ILE A 347 -8.13 20.23 15.17
C ILE A 347 -7.99 21.75 15.03
N LYS A 348 -9.12 22.45 14.97
CA LYS A 348 -9.14 23.91 14.87
C LYS A 348 -8.94 24.57 16.24
N PRO A 349 -8.20 25.69 16.34
CA PRO A 349 -8.09 26.42 17.59
C PRO A 349 -9.46 26.93 18.02
N ILE A 350 -9.80 26.73 19.30
CA ILE A 350 -11.08 27.18 19.87
C ILE A 350 -11.02 28.63 20.37
N ASN A 351 -9.83 29.16 20.58
CA ASN A 351 -9.60 30.52 21.04
C ASN A 351 -8.19 30.98 20.65
N ILE A 352 -7.97 32.31 20.61
CA ILE A 352 -6.67 32.95 20.42
C ILE A 352 -6.48 33.93 21.59
N ILE A 353 -5.40 33.77 22.35
CA ILE A 353 -5.12 34.59 23.52
C ILE A 353 -3.98 35.56 23.19
N ALA A 354 -4.31 36.84 23.05
CA ALA A 354 -3.32 37.90 22.91
C ALA A 354 -2.51 38.07 24.21
N LYS A 355 -1.20 38.26 24.06
CA LYS A 355 -0.23 38.59 25.12
C LYS A 355 0.45 39.92 24.78
N GLU A 356 1.32 40.40 25.67
CA GLU A 356 2.16 41.56 25.42
C GLU A 356 3.14 41.30 24.26
N ASP A 357 3.64 42.37 23.65
CA ASP A 357 4.62 42.34 22.54
C ASP A 357 4.17 41.55 21.29
N ASP A 358 2.91 41.68 20.87
CA ASP A 358 2.35 40.98 19.69
C ASP A 358 2.53 39.44 19.70
N LYS A 359 2.52 38.85 20.90
CA LYS A 359 2.56 37.40 21.08
C LYS A 359 1.14 36.84 21.21
N TYR A 360 0.90 35.67 20.63
CA TYR A 360 -0.39 34.98 20.66
C TYR A 360 -0.20 33.53 21.11
N ILE A 361 -1.15 33.02 21.89
CA ILE A 361 -1.25 31.60 22.28
C ILE A 361 -2.54 31.02 21.70
#